data_AF-A0A5B9T634-F1
#
_entry.id   AF-A0A5B9T634-F1
#
_cell.length_a   1.000
_cell.length_b   1.000
_cell.length_c   1.000
_cell.angle_alpha   90.00
_cell.angle_beta   90.00
_cell.angle_gamma   90.00
#
_symmetry.space_group_name_H-M   'P 1'
#
loop_
_entity.id
_entity.type
_entity.pdbx_description
1 polymer ?
#
loop_
_entity_poly.entity_id
_entity_poly.type
_entity_poly.pdbx_seq_one_letter_code
_entity_poly.pdbx_strand_id
1 'polypeptide(L)'
;YCVENPHIATSDWGWAIDPDGLRYTLNVLYDRYQLPLFIVENGFGAVDEVVDGHIHDDYRIEYLKAHITAAIEAVDQDGVDLIGYTPWGIIDIVSFTTGEMKKRYGLIYVDRDNDGHGTMER
;
A
#
# COMPACT_ATOMS: atom_id res chain seq x y z
N TYR A 1 0.66 -1.79 19.85
CA TYR A 1 0.40 -3.21 19.54
C TYR A 1 -0.93 -3.28 18.82
N CYS A 2 -0.94 -3.66 17.54
CA CYS A 2 -2.19 -4.02 16.87
C CYS A 2 -2.70 -5.33 17.49
N VAL A 3 -4.00 -5.43 17.70
CA VAL A 3 -4.64 -6.67 18.16
C VAL A 3 -4.78 -7.60 16.97
N GLU A 4 -4.40 -8.87 17.11
CA GLU A 4 -4.60 -9.85 16.04
C GLU A 4 -6.09 -10.04 15.75
N ASN A 5 -6.45 -9.97 14.47
CA ASN A 5 -7.79 -10.25 14.00
C ASN A 5 -7.75 -11.55 13.18
N PRO A 6 -8.42 -12.63 13.65
CA PRO A 6 -8.36 -13.95 12.99
C PRO A 6 -9.10 -14.01 11.65
N HIS A 7 -9.80 -12.93 11.25
CA HIS A 7 -10.60 -12.87 10.03
C HIS A 7 -9.87 -12.23 8.85
N ILE A 8 -8.68 -11.67 9.06
CA ILE A 8 -7.94 -10.93 8.03
C ILE A 8 -6.52 -11.48 7.89
N ALA A 9 -5.99 -11.41 6.67
CA ALA A 9 -4.62 -11.79 6.38
C ALA A 9 -3.64 -10.70 6.86
N THR A 10 -2.36 -11.06 6.97
CA THR A 10 -1.27 -10.15 7.31
C THR A 10 -0.13 -10.28 6.30
N SER A 11 0.58 -9.18 6.04
CA SER A 11 1.84 -9.18 5.29
C SER A 11 2.95 -9.93 6.04
N ASP A 12 4.07 -10.21 5.38
CA ASP A 12 5.28 -10.76 6.02
C ASP A 12 5.84 -9.90 7.18
N TRP A 13 5.51 -8.60 7.20
CA TRP A 13 5.85 -7.67 8.31
C TRP A 13 4.74 -7.55 9.38
N GLY A 14 3.75 -8.44 9.36
CA GLY A 14 2.66 -8.47 10.35
C GLY A 14 1.62 -7.36 10.20
N TRP A 15 1.61 -6.63 9.08
CA TRP A 15 0.62 -5.60 8.80
C TRP A 15 -0.68 -6.23 8.29
N ALA A 16 -1.79 -5.92 8.95
CA ALA A 16 -3.12 -6.38 8.56
C ALA A 16 -3.49 -5.90 7.14
N ILE A 17 -4.08 -6.78 6.35
CA ILE A 17 -4.59 -6.50 5.01
C ILE A 17 -6.12 -6.43 5.12
N ASP A 18 -6.64 -5.21 5.19
CA ASP A 18 -8.06 -4.95 5.43
C ASP A 18 -8.59 -3.79 4.54
N PRO A 19 -9.01 -4.10 3.29
CA PRO A 19 -9.57 -3.10 2.39
C PRO A 19 -10.91 -2.54 2.91
N ASP A 20 -11.72 -3.34 3.62
CA ASP A 20 -12.98 -2.90 4.22
C ASP A 20 -12.71 -1.85 5.32
N GLY A 21 -11.62 -2.03 6.07
CA GLY A 21 -11.12 -1.05 7.03
C GLY A 21 -10.84 0.33 6.41
N LEU A 22 -10.40 0.40 5.15
CA LEU A 22 -10.22 1.67 4.44
C LEU A 22 -11.56 2.35 4.17
N ARG A 23 -12.54 1.62 3.61
CA ARG A 23 -13.90 2.16 3.37
C ARG A 23 -14.55 2.62 4.67
N TYR A 24 -14.43 1.83 5.74
CA TYR A 24 -14.89 2.21 7.08
C TYR A 24 -14.22 3.50 7.57
N THR A 25 -12.90 3.61 7.44
CA THR A 25 -12.15 4.81 7.88
C THR A 25 -12.56 6.05 7.12
N LEU A 26 -12.74 5.95 5.79
CA LEU A 26 -13.22 7.06 4.96
C LEU A 26 -14.58 7.55 5.42
N ASN A 27 -15.53 6.64 5.64
CA ASN A 27 -16.87 6.97 6.13
C ASN A 27 -16.81 7.65 7.51
N VAL A 28 -16.08 7.05 8.47
CA VAL A 28 -15.97 7.61 9.83
C VAL A 28 -15.37 9.02 9.83
N LEU A 29 -14.35 9.26 9.02
CA LEU A 29 -13.73 10.59 8.92
C LEU A 29 -14.68 11.58 8.24
N TYR A 30 -15.32 11.17 7.15
CA TYR A 30 -16.20 12.03 6.40
C TYR A 30 -17.47 12.38 7.18
N ASP A 31 -18.14 11.40 7.79
CA ASP A 31 -19.31 11.60 8.67
C ASP A 31 -19.00 12.59 9.80
N ARG A 32 -17.78 12.50 10.36
CA ARG A 32 -17.37 13.34 11.48
C ARG A 32 -17.08 14.78 11.09
N TYR A 33 -16.39 14.98 9.97
CA TYR A 33 -15.82 16.28 9.65
C TYR A 33 -16.49 16.97 8.46
N GLN A 34 -17.09 16.21 7.55
CA GLN A 34 -17.72 16.69 6.31
C GLN A 34 -16.76 17.59 5.49
N LEU A 35 -15.49 17.19 5.46
CA LEU A 35 -14.44 17.83 4.69
C LEU A 35 -13.93 16.84 3.63
N PRO A 36 -13.49 17.34 2.45
CA PRO A 36 -12.89 16.50 1.44
C PRO A 36 -11.67 15.76 2.01
N LEU A 37 -11.56 14.47 1.71
CA LEU A 37 -10.49 13.59 2.16
C LEU A 37 -9.46 13.37 1.05
N PHE A 38 -8.24 13.01 1.44
CA PHE A 38 -7.17 12.63 0.52
C PHE A 38 -6.39 11.45 1.07
N ILE A 39 -6.32 10.35 0.31
CA ILE A 39 -5.48 9.21 0.68
C ILE A 39 -4.08 9.52 0.18
N VAL A 40 -3.27 10.10 1.08
CA VAL A 40 -1.88 10.49 0.78
C VAL A 40 -0.93 9.31 0.76
N GLU A 41 -1.28 8.21 1.42
CA GLU A 41 -0.45 7.00 1.49
C GLU A 41 -1.33 5.75 1.56
N ASN A 42 -1.03 4.77 0.70
CA ASN A 42 -1.47 3.39 0.84
C ASN A 42 -0.50 2.49 0.06
N GLY A 43 -0.11 1.33 0.58
CA GLY A 43 0.86 0.49 -0.12
C GLY A 43 1.14 -0.83 0.57
N PHE A 44 1.73 -1.75 -0.19
CA PHE A 44 2.05 -3.09 0.26
C PHE A 44 3.55 -3.35 0.19
N GLY A 45 4.16 -3.45 1.37
CA GLY A 45 5.58 -3.74 1.52
C GLY A 45 5.81 -5.25 1.45
N ALA A 46 6.52 -5.70 0.43
CA ALA A 46 6.81 -7.11 0.18
C ALA A 46 8.24 -7.29 -0.33
N VAL A 47 8.71 -8.54 -0.36
CA VAL A 47 9.97 -8.90 -1.01
C VAL A 47 9.69 -9.14 -2.48
N ASP A 48 10.37 -8.40 -3.36
CA ASP A 48 10.29 -8.65 -4.81
C ASP A 48 11.41 -9.61 -5.26
N GLU A 49 11.06 -10.50 -6.17
CA GLU A 49 12.00 -11.40 -6.85
C GLU A 49 12.11 -11.00 -8.32
N VAL A 50 13.36 -10.93 -8.81
CA VAL A 50 13.65 -10.64 -10.23
C VAL A 50 13.70 -11.96 -10.98
N VAL A 51 12.75 -12.17 -11.90
CA VAL A 51 12.66 -13.34 -12.78
C VAL A 51 12.77 -12.86 -14.21
N ASP A 52 13.78 -13.35 -14.94
CA ASP A 52 14.06 -12.96 -16.33
C ASP A 52 14.18 -11.43 -16.56
N GLY A 53 14.70 -10.71 -15.57
CA GLY A 53 14.87 -9.25 -15.62
C GLY A 53 13.61 -8.45 -15.32
N HIS A 54 12.52 -9.11 -14.92
CA HIS A 54 11.25 -8.49 -14.56
C HIS A 54 10.83 -8.86 -13.13
N ILE A 55 9.95 -8.04 -12.56
CA ILE A 55 9.28 -8.33 -11.30
C ILE A 55 7.82 -8.62 -11.62
N HIS A 56 7.33 -9.73 -11.08
CA HIS A 56 5.94 -10.16 -11.20
C HIS A 56 5.26 -10.02 -9.83
N ASP A 57 4.83 -8.81 -9.49
CA ASP A 57 4.32 -8.44 -8.17
C ASP A 57 2.79 -8.49 -8.06
N ASP A 58 2.19 -9.61 -8.49
CA ASP A 58 0.73 -9.83 -8.43
C ASP A 58 0.16 -9.61 -7.01
N TYR A 59 0.94 -9.92 -5.96
CA TYR A 59 0.55 -9.64 -4.57
C TYR A 59 0.32 -8.15 -4.29
N ARG A 60 1.13 -7.26 -4.90
CA ARG A 60 1.02 -5.81 -4.73
C ARG A 60 -0.14 -5.28 -5.55
N ILE A 61 -0.32 -5.80 -6.77
CA ILE A 61 -1.45 -5.50 -7.64
C ILE A 61 -2.76 -5.83 -6.92
N GLU A 62 -2.90 -7.05 -6.38
CA GLU A 62 -4.12 -7.47 -5.69
C GLU A 62 -4.39 -6.65 -4.43
N TYR A 63 -3.37 -6.31 -3.64
CA TYR A 63 -3.53 -5.40 -2.49
C TYR A 63 -4.06 -4.03 -2.92
N LEU A 64 -3.40 -3.37 -3.86
CA LEU A 64 -3.77 -2.02 -4.30
C LEU A 64 -5.15 -2.03 -4.94
N LYS A 65 -5.43 -3.02 -5.79
CA LYS A 65 -6.75 -3.18 -6.44
C LYS A 65 -7.87 -3.35 -5.43
N ALA A 66 -7.68 -4.14 -4.37
CA ALA A 66 -8.67 -4.31 -3.32
C ALA A 66 -8.97 -2.98 -2.58
N HIS A 67 -7.92 -2.23 -2.21
CA HIS A 67 -8.08 -0.94 -1.50
C HIS A 67 -8.63 0.16 -2.40
N ILE A 68 -8.23 0.21 -3.67
CA ILE A 68 -8.78 1.14 -4.66
C ILE A 68 -10.26 0.84 -4.89
N THR A 69 -10.65 -0.43 -4.98
CA THR A 69 -12.06 -0.82 -5.10
C THR A 69 -12.86 -0.31 -3.90
N ALA A 70 -12.38 -0.54 -2.67
CA ALA A 70 -13.02 -0.06 -1.45
C ALA A 70 -13.12 1.48 -1.39
N ALA A 71 -12.10 2.21 -1.86
CA ALA A 71 -12.13 3.67 -1.95
C ALA A 71 -13.15 4.17 -2.99
N ILE A 72 -13.24 3.51 -4.15
CA ILE A 72 -14.26 3.80 -5.17
C ILE A 72 -15.65 3.57 -4.61
N GLU A 73 -15.88 2.46 -3.90
CA GLU A 73 -17.17 2.19 -3.26
C GLU A 73 -17.54 3.25 -2.21
N ALA A 74 -16.58 3.73 -1.43
CA ALA A 74 -16.80 4.82 -0.48
C ALA A 74 -17.28 6.11 -1.17
N VAL A 75 -16.75 6.41 -2.36
CA VAL A 75 -17.17 7.56 -3.17
C VAL A 75 -18.54 7.32 -3.80
N ASP A 76 -18.68 6.22 -4.56
CA ASP A 76 -19.83 5.97 -5.43
C ASP A 76 -21.09 5.54 -4.65
N GLN A 77 -20.93 4.80 -3.56
CA GLN A 77 -22.04 4.25 -2.78
C GLN A 77 -22.31 5.02 -1.50
N ASP A 78 -21.26 5.50 -0.82
CA ASP A 78 -21.39 6.14 0.49
C ASP A 78 -21.35 7.68 0.42
N GLY A 79 -20.92 8.26 -0.71
CA GLY A 79 -20.93 9.70 -0.94
C GLY A 79 -19.77 10.47 -0.29
N VAL A 80 -18.66 9.79 0.02
CA VAL A 80 -17.44 10.43 0.53
C VAL A 80 -16.83 11.33 -0.54
N ASP A 81 -16.54 12.59 -0.20
CA ASP A 81 -15.76 13.49 -1.08
C ASP A 81 -14.26 13.17 -0.95
N LEU A 82 -13.73 12.41 -1.91
CA LEU A 82 -12.34 11.97 -1.96
C LEU A 82 -11.63 12.65 -3.13
N ILE A 83 -10.65 13.50 -2.84
CA ILE A 83 -9.95 14.30 -3.86
C ILE A 83 -8.87 13.51 -4.61
N GLY A 84 -8.51 12.32 -4.12
CA GLY A 84 -7.58 11.41 -4.80
C GLY A 84 -6.86 10.43 -3.87
N TYR A 85 -5.94 9.67 -4.48
CA TYR A 85 -5.27 8.51 -3.91
C TYR A 85 -3.83 8.42 -4.45
N THR A 86 -2.84 8.42 -3.56
CA THR A 86 -1.42 8.34 -3.92
C THR A 86 -0.76 7.13 -3.25
N PRO A 87 -0.40 6.08 -4.01
CA PRO A 87 0.33 4.93 -3.48
C PRO A 87 1.64 5.36 -2.82
N TRP A 88 1.92 4.81 -1.64
CA TRP A 88 3.18 5.03 -0.94
C TRP A 88 4.33 4.37 -1.70
N GLY A 89 5.45 5.08 -1.82
CA GLY A 89 6.66 4.53 -2.41
C GLY A 89 6.48 4.10 -3.86
N ILE A 90 5.87 4.94 -4.71
CA ILE A 90 5.63 4.68 -6.15
C ILE A 90 6.90 4.18 -6.89
N ILE A 91 8.07 4.62 -6.43
CA ILE A 91 9.38 4.10 -6.77
C ILE A 91 9.99 3.50 -5.50
N ASP A 92 10.77 2.43 -5.65
CA ASP A 92 11.44 1.81 -4.52
C ASP A 92 12.33 2.81 -3.74
N ILE A 93 12.14 2.80 -2.43
CA ILE A 93 12.83 3.65 -1.46
C ILE A 93 13.23 2.83 -0.24
N VAL A 94 14.17 3.36 0.55
CA VAL A 94 14.54 2.79 1.84
C VAL A 94 13.34 2.88 2.79
N SER A 95 12.93 1.74 3.37
CA SER A 95 11.79 1.69 4.29
C SER A 95 12.03 2.51 5.56
N PHE A 96 10.96 3.06 6.14
CA PHE A 96 11.07 3.93 7.32
C PHE A 96 11.53 3.19 8.59
N THR A 97 10.83 2.13 8.99
CA THR A 97 11.03 1.50 10.30
C THR A 97 12.28 0.62 10.36
N THR A 98 12.59 -0.08 9.26
CA THR A 98 13.66 -1.08 9.22
C THR A 98 14.87 -0.63 8.40
N GLY A 99 14.78 0.47 7.65
CA GLY A 99 15.87 0.94 6.81
C GLY A 99 16.19 -0.02 5.65
N GLU A 100 15.18 -0.76 5.17
CA GLU A 100 15.37 -1.85 4.20
C GLU A 100 15.03 -1.41 2.78
N MET A 101 15.90 -1.75 1.83
CA MET A 101 15.57 -1.82 0.40
C MET A 101 14.80 -3.09 0.06
N LYS A 102 14.99 -4.18 0.84
CA LYS A 102 14.29 -5.45 0.63
C LYS A 102 12.78 -5.37 0.80
N LYS A 103 12.29 -4.43 1.63
CA LYS A 103 10.86 -4.16 1.82
C LYS A 103 10.41 -3.14 0.77
N ARG A 104 10.01 -3.63 -0.40
CA ARG A 104 9.69 -2.82 -1.58
C ARG A 104 8.21 -2.48 -1.67
N TYR A 105 7.93 -1.31 -2.22
CA TYR A 105 6.57 -0.78 -2.44
C TYR A 105 6.36 -0.31 -3.88
N GLY A 106 7.44 -0.18 -4.66
CA GLY A 106 7.47 0.46 -5.96
C GLY A 106 6.60 -0.23 -6.99
N LEU A 107 5.99 0.61 -7.83
CA LEU A 107 5.62 0.23 -9.19
C LEU A 107 6.83 0.39 -10.13
N ILE A 108 7.87 1.11 -9.68
CA ILE A 108 9.14 1.30 -10.36
C ILE A 108 10.22 0.70 -9.45
N TYR A 109 10.84 -0.37 -9.94
CA TYR A 109 11.95 -1.03 -9.26
C TYR A 109 13.19 -0.13 -9.22
N VAL A 110 14.01 -0.30 -8.19
CA VAL A 110 15.36 0.27 -8.14
C VAL A 110 16.35 -0.84 -7.85
N ASP A 111 17.34 -1.02 -8.74
CA ASP A 111 18.43 -1.98 -8.57
C ASP A 111 19.39 -1.52 -7.46
N ARG A 112 19.00 -1.83 -6.23
CA ARG A 112 19.76 -1.60 -5.01
C ARG A 112 19.34 -2.58 -3.91
N ASP A 113 20.29 -3.17 -3.19
CA ASP A 113 20.06 -4.04 -2.04
C ASP A 113 20.28 -3.32 -0.69
N ASN A 114 20.12 -4.06 0.42
CA ASN A 114 20.30 -3.53 1.79
C ASN A 114 21.77 -3.18 2.11
N ASP A 115 22.73 -3.83 1.47
CA ASP A 115 24.17 -3.60 1.67
C ASP A 115 24.69 -2.43 0.81
N GLY A 116 23.83 -1.91 -0.08
CA GLY A 116 24.14 -0.79 -0.96
C GLY A 116 24.76 -1.20 -2.30
N HIS A 117 24.73 -2.49 -2.65
CA HIS A 117 25.09 -2.94 -4.00
C HIS A 117 23.91 -2.71 -4.96
N GLY A 118 24.22 -2.59 -6.26
CA GLY A 118 23.26 -2.35 -7.33
C GLY A 118 23.63 -1.16 -8.20
N THR A 119 23.07 -1.10 -9.40
CA THR A 119 23.36 -0.08 -10.43
C THR A 119 22.59 1.23 -10.24
N MET A 120 21.55 1.25 -9.39
CA MET A 120 20.57 2.33 -9.25
C MET A 120 19.70 2.58 -10.50
N GLU A 121 19.72 1.66 -11.47
CA GLU A 121 18.82 1.69 -12.62
C GLU A 121 17.35 1.45 -12.21
N ARG A 122 16.43 1.88 -13.06
CA ARG A 122 14.98 1.98 -12.84
C ARG A 122 14.21 1.53 -14.06
#